data_AF-A0A0L6JME9-F1
#
_entry.id   AF-A0A0L6JME9-F1
#
_cell.length_a   1.000
_cell.length_b   1.000
_cell.length_c   1.000
_cell.angle_alpha   90.00
_cell.angle_beta   90.00
_cell.angle_gamma   90.00
#
_symmetry.space_group_name_H-M   'P 1'
#
loop_
_entity.id
_entity.type
_entity.pdbx_description
1 polymer ?
#
loop_
_entity_poly.entity_id
_entity_poly.type
_entity_poly.pdbx_seq_one_letter_code
_entity_poly.pdbx_strand_id
1 'polypeptide(L)'
;MTILLNYISYFINDKNEFYTWAPSRKDEDGRLVQIGYPIYKERFMDFIKDAGKSSFLKQDYLDIISRRTPKGANLKDFIDMADEELFYAIFTYFIRGERFRDGLWAKAIDDKVSLKILLKLQLLQGSNT
;
A
#
# COMPACT_ATOMS: atom_id res chain seq x y z
N MET A 1 10.31 1.55 -18.58
CA MET A 1 10.46 1.68 -17.11
C MET A 1 9.25 2.44 -16.58
N THR A 2 8.48 1.86 -15.64
CA THR A 2 7.23 2.49 -15.16
C THR A 2 7.50 3.71 -14.27
N ILE A 3 6.60 4.72 -14.32
CA ILE A 3 6.66 5.91 -13.46
C ILE A 3 6.69 5.57 -11.96
N LEU A 4 6.14 4.41 -11.58
CA LEU A 4 6.12 3.95 -10.19
C LEU A 4 7.53 3.76 -9.61
N LEU A 5 8.52 3.34 -10.41
CA LEU A 5 9.88 3.11 -9.90
C LEU A 5 10.59 4.40 -9.50
N ASN A 6 10.14 5.56 -10.00
CA ASN A 6 10.66 6.87 -9.59
C ASN A 6 10.34 7.20 -8.11
N TYR A 7 9.40 6.48 -7.49
CA TYR A 7 9.06 6.65 -6.08
C TYR A 7 9.98 5.85 -5.14
N ILE A 8 10.87 4.98 -5.63
CA ILE A 8 11.76 4.19 -4.78
C ILE A 8 12.60 5.09 -3.86
N SER A 9 13.21 6.15 -4.39
CA SER A 9 14.00 7.10 -3.61
C SER A 9 13.17 7.85 -2.56
N TYR A 10 11.90 8.12 -2.87
CA TYR A 10 10.96 8.71 -1.93
C TYR A 10 10.65 7.78 -0.75
N PHE A 11 10.45 6.47 -1.00
CA PHE A 11 10.17 5.50 0.06
C PHE A 11 11.41 4.97 0.81
N ILE A 12 12.61 5.09 0.24
CA ILE A 12 13.88 4.76 0.93
C ILE A 12 14.25 5.80 1.99
N ASN A 13 13.91 7.07 1.75
CA ASN A 13 14.30 8.14 2.66
C ASN A 13 13.43 8.13 3.94
N ASP A 14 13.96 7.52 5.00
CA ASP A 14 13.30 7.43 6.32
C ASP A 14 13.04 8.81 6.98
N LYS A 15 13.58 9.91 6.43
CA LYS A 15 13.26 11.29 6.87
C LYS A 15 11.95 11.84 6.29
N ASN A 16 11.39 11.16 5.29
CA ASN A 16 10.14 11.61 4.70
C ASN A 16 8.97 11.32 5.64
N GLU A 17 8.14 12.33 5.86
CA GLU A 17 6.85 12.15 6.49
C GLU A 17 5.83 11.79 5.40
N PHE A 18 5.17 10.64 5.52
CA PHE A 18 4.21 10.18 4.51
C PHE A 18 2.76 10.46 4.91
N TYR A 19 2.49 10.57 6.21
CA TYR A 19 1.18 10.90 6.76
C TYR A 19 1.31 11.44 8.18
N THR A 20 0.23 12.06 8.65
CA THR A 20 0.04 12.48 10.05
C THR A 20 -1.29 11.93 10.56
N TRP A 21 -1.45 11.74 11.86
CA TRP A 21 -2.74 11.37 12.43
C TRP A 21 -3.56 12.61 12.80
N ALA A 22 -4.78 12.69 12.28
CA ALA A 22 -5.79 13.59 12.84
C ALA A 22 -6.10 13.13 14.27
N PRO A 23 -6.20 14.04 15.25
CA PRO A 23 -6.52 13.66 16.61
C PRO A 23 -7.95 13.14 16.70
N SER A 24 -8.16 12.19 17.62
CA SER A 24 -9.50 11.82 18.06
C SER A 24 -10.18 13.02 18.72
N ARG A 25 -11.48 13.23 18.45
CA ARG A 25 -12.27 14.29 19.06
C ARG A 25 -13.25 13.70 20.08
N LYS A 26 -13.34 14.37 21.24
CA LYS A 26 -14.36 14.10 22.26
C LYS A 26 -15.36 15.26 22.33
N ASP A 27 -16.59 14.98 22.72
CA ASP A 27 -17.58 16.01 23.08
C ASP A 27 -17.32 16.57 24.50
N GLU A 28 -18.17 17.50 24.93
CA GLU A 28 -18.11 18.16 26.25
C GLU A 28 -18.22 17.16 27.41
N ASP A 29 -18.94 16.04 27.22
CA ASP A 29 -19.08 14.95 28.18
C ASP A 29 -17.91 13.95 28.15
N GLY A 30 -16.90 14.20 27.30
CA GLY A 30 -15.72 13.35 27.16
C GLY A 30 -15.96 12.07 26.34
N ARG A 31 -17.10 11.93 25.66
CA ARG A 31 -17.41 10.78 24.80
C ARG A 31 -16.71 10.95 23.44
N LEU A 32 -16.21 9.84 22.91
CA LEU A 32 -15.51 9.83 21.63
C LEU A 32 -16.50 10.06 20.48
N VAL A 33 -16.38 11.19 19.79
CA VAL A 33 -17.23 11.55 18.64
C VAL A 33 -16.51 11.42 17.30
N GLN A 34 -15.19 11.30 17.31
CA GLN A 34 -14.37 11.07 16.12
C GLN A 34 -13.14 10.27 16.50
N ILE A 35 -12.92 9.14 15.83
CA ILE A 35 -11.67 8.38 15.93
C ILE A 35 -10.63 9.06 15.04
N GLY A 36 -9.39 9.16 15.52
CA GLY A 36 -8.28 9.66 14.72
C GLY A 36 -8.08 8.85 13.44
N TYR A 37 -7.74 9.55 12.36
CA TYR A 37 -7.59 8.97 11.03
C TYR A 37 -6.33 9.52 10.36
N PRO A 38 -5.70 8.78 9.46
CA PRO A 38 -4.50 9.26 8.79
C PRO A 38 -4.84 10.35 7.76
N ILE A 39 -4.02 11.39 7.73
CA ILE A 39 -3.97 12.42 6.69
C ILE A 39 -2.68 12.19 5.91
N TYR A 40 -2.82 11.66 4.70
CA TYR A 40 -1.69 11.35 3.83
C TYR A 40 -1.12 12.60 3.16
N LYS A 41 0.20 12.68 3.03
CA LYS A 41 0.87 13.78 2.33
C LYS A 41 0.66 13.67 0.82
N GLU A 42 0.66 14.82 0.15
CA GLU A 42 0.43 14.93 -1.29
C GLU A 42 1.33 13.99 -2.12
N ARG A 43 2.63 13.93 -1.81
CA ARG A 43 3.57 13.07 -2.54
C ARG A 43 3.25 11.57 -2.43
N PHE A 44 2.74 11.13 -1.28
CA PHE A 44 2.26 9.76 -1.12
C PHE A 44 0.96 9.53 -1.92
N MET A 45 0.07 10.52 -1.93
CA MET A 45 -1.15 10.47 -2.73
C MET A 45 -0.88 10.45 -4.23
N ASP A 46 0.16 11.13 -4.71
CA ASP A 46 0.63 11.03 -6.09
C ASP A 46 1.01 9.60 -6.45
N PHE A 47 1.78 8.93 -5.59
CA PHE A 47 2.13 7.52 -5.75
C PHE A 47 0.88 6.65 -5.86
N ILE A 48 -0.09 6.81 -4.96
CA ILE A 48 -1.34 6.03 -4.98
C ILE A 48 -2.13 6.31 -6.27
N LYS A 49 -2.19 7.56 -6.72
CA LYS A 49 -2.90 7.96 -7.94
C LYS A 49 -2.25 7.34 -9.18
N ASP A 50 -0.92 7.37 -9.28
CA ASP A 50 -0.19 6.77 -10.39
C ASP A 50 -0.32 5.24 -10.37
N ALA A 51 -0.19 4.62 -9.19
CA ALA A 51 -0.38 3.19 -9.00
C ALA A 51 -1.82 2.76 -9.37
N GLY A 52 -2.80 3.59 -9.01
CA GLY A 52 -4.21 3.43 -9.33
C GLY A 52 -4.54 3.47 -10.83
N LYS A 53 -3.67 4.07 -11.65
CA LYS A 53 -3.79 4.16 -13.10
C LYS A 53 -2.96 3.11 -13.84
N SER A 54 -2.12 2.36 -13.12
CA SER A 54 -1.27 1.35 -13.73
C SER A 54 -2.08 0.16 -14.25
N SER A 55 -1.55 -0.52 -15.26
CA SER A 55 -2.11 -1.77 -15.81
C SER A 55 -1.93 -2.98 -14.87
N PHE A 56 -1.28 -2.80 -13.72
CA PHE A 56 -0.98 -3.87 -12.75
C PHE A 56 -2.18 -4.23 -11.86
N LEU A 57 -3.26 -3.45 -11.89
CA LEU A 57 -4.42 -3.72 -11.06
C LEU A 57 -5.20 -4.94 -11.57
N LYS A 58 -5.51 -5.88 -10.66
CA LYS A 58 -6.31 -7.08 -10.94
C LYS A 58 -7.73 -6.90 -10.41
N GLN A 59 -8.74 -7.19 -11.21
CA GLN A 59 -10.13 -7.06 -10.77
C GLN A 59 -10.49 -8.16 -9.75
N ASP A 60 -9.96 -9.34 -9.96
CA ASP A 60 -10.13 -10.58 -9.19
C ASP A 60 -9.07 -10.77 -8.09
N TYR A 61 -8.37 -9.71 -7.69
CA TYR A 61 -7.26 -9.76 -6.74
C TYR A 61 -7.59 -10.48 -5.42
N LEU A 62 -8.81 -10.33 -4.90
CA LEU A 62 -9.24 -11.01 -3.66
C LEU A 62 -9.35 -12.53 -3.84
N ASP A 63 -9.79 -12.99 -5.01
CA ASP A 63 -9.89 -14.41 -5.34
C ASP A 63 -8.51 -15.03 -5.56
N ILE A 64 -7.61 -14.31 -6.24
CA ILE A 64 -6.20 -14.72 -6.38
C ILE A 64 -5.56 -14.87 -4.99
N ILE A 65 -5.73 -13.86 -4.11
CA ILE A 65 -5.18 -13.88 -2.75
C ILE A 65 -5.77 -15.04 -1.94
N SER A 66 -7.08 -15.26 -1.99
CA SER A 66 -7.74 -16.28 -1.17
C SER A 66 -7.34 -17.71 -1.55
N ARG A 67 -7.09 -17.97 -2.83
CA ARG A 67 -6.63 -19.28 -3.33
C ARG A 67 -5.16 -19.55 -3.05
N ARG A 68 -4.36 -18.49 -2.85
CA ARG A 68 -2.89 -18.58 -2.82
C ARG A 68 -2.25 -18.23 -1.49
N THR A 69 -3.03 -17.76 -0.52
CA THR A 69 -2.55 -17.43 0.82
C THR A 69 -3.49 -18.01 1.89
N PRO A 70 -2.97 -18.41 3.06
CA PRO A 70 -3.82 -18.82 4.18
C PRO A 70 -4.78 -17.71 4.61
N LYS A 71 -5.98 -18.08 5.07
CA LYS A 71 -6.93 -17.11 5.62
C LYS A 71 -6.31 -16.34 6.80
N GLY A 72 -6.37 -15.01 6.75
CA GLY A 72 -5.79 -14.14 7.78
C GLY A 72 -4.27 -13.96 7.67
N ALA A 73 -3.65 -14.46 6.61
CA ALA A 73 -2.22 -14.25 6.36
C ALA A 73 -1.88 -12.76 6.22
N ASN A 74 -0.68 -12.41 6.67
CA ASN A 74 -0.14 -11.07 6.47
C ASN A 74 0.47 -10.98 5.06
N LEU A 75 -0.23 -10.33 4.14
CA LEU A 75 0.15 -10.30 2.72
C LEU A 75 1.54 -9.73 2.46
N LYS A 76 2.07 -8.89 3.36
CA LYS A 76 3.43 -8.33 3.20
C LYS A 76 4.53 -9.40 3.23
N ASP A 77 4.26 -10.55 3.85
CA ASP A 77 5.21 -11.64 3.97
C ASP A 77 5.32 -12.45 2.66
N PHE A 78 4.38 -12.26 1.73
CA PHE A 78 4.32 -12.97 0.45
C PHE A 78 4.93 -12.17 -0.71
N ILE A 79 5.22 -10.87 -0.53
CA ILE A 79 5.65 -9.98 -1.62
C ILE A 79 6.90 -10.49 -2.32
N ASP A 80 7.92 -10.89 -1.55
CA ASP A 80 9.23 -11.25 -2.10
C ASP A 80 9.15 -12.57 -2.89
N MET A 81 8.38 -13.53 -2.40
CA MET A 81 8.19 -14.87 -3.00
C MET A 81 7.08 -14.94 -4.04
N ALA A 82 6.23 -13.92 -4.16
CA ALA A 82 5.14 -13.91 -5.10
C ALA A 82 5.65 -13.99 -6.54
N ASP A 83 5.00 -14.81 -7.36
CA ASP A 83 5.09 -14.69 -8.81
C ASP A 83 4.30 -13.46 -9.28
N GLU A 84 4.32 -13.20 -10.58
CA GLU A 84 3.71 -12.01 -11.17
C GLU A 84 2.21 -11.87 -10.85
N GLU A 85 1.46 -12.97 -10.92
CA GLU A 85 0.01 -12.95 -10.68
C GLU A 85 -0.32 -12.62 -9.22
N LEU A 86 0.30 -13.34 -8.27
CA LEU A 86 0.09 -13.09 -6.85
C LEU A 86 0.62 -11.70 -6.44
N PHE A 87 1.75 -11.28 -7.02
CA PHE A 87 2.32 -9.96 -6.77
C PHE A 87 1.35 -8.85 -7.18
N TYR A 88 0.77 -8.91 -8.38
CA TYR A 88 -0.18 -7.91 -8.84
C TYR A 88 -1.50 -7.93 -8.08
N ALA A 89 -1.92 -9.09 -7.57
CA ALA A 89 -3.05 -9.16 -6.66
C ALA A 89 -2.74 -8.47 -5.31
N ILE A 90 -1.58 -8.73 -4.70
CA ILE A 90 -1.11 -8.07 -3.47
C ILE A 90 -0.93 -6.56 -3.68
N PHE A 91 -0.34 -6.16 -4.81
CA PHE A 91 -0.23 -4.76 -5.22
C PHE A 91 -1.61 -4.10 -5.23
N THR A 92 -2.58 -4.71 -5.90
CA THR A 92 -3.95 -4.19 -5.97
C THR A 92 -4.58 -4.05 -4.59
N TYR A 93 -4.36 -5.04 -3.71
CA TYR A 93 -4.84 -5.00 -2.34
C TYR A 93 -4.33 -3.77 -1.59
N PHE A 94 -3.02 -3.51 -1.64
CA PHE A 94 -2.46 -2.34 -0.95
C PHE A 94 -2.87 -1.02 -1.61
N ILE A 95 -2.96 -0.94 -2.94
CA ILE A 95 -3.36 0.30 -3.63
C ILE A 95 -4.84 0.65 -3.38
N ARG A 96 -5.73 -0.33 -3.22
CA ARG A 96 -7.17 -0.10 -3.01
C ARG A 96 -7.60 -0.20 -1.54
N GLY A 97 -6.75 -0.76 -0.69
CA GLY A 97 -7.10 -1.24 0.65
C GLY A 97 -7.62 -0.15 1.61
N GLU A 98 -7.12 1.07 1.50
CA GLU A 98 -7.56 2.19 2.36
C GLU A 98 -9.07 2.44 2.27
N ARG A 99 -9.68 2.20 1.11
CA ARG A 99 -11.13 2.39 0.89
C ARG A 99 -12.00 1.46 1.75
N PHE A 100 -11.42 0.39 2.26
CA PHE A 100 -12.11 -0.65 3.03
C PHE A 100 -11.63 -0.71 4.48
N ARG A 101 -10.48 -0.11 4.78
CA ARG A 101 -9.86 -0.12 6.10
C ARG A 101 -9.00 1.11 6.27
N ASP A 102 -9.55 2.11 6.95
CA ASP A 102 -8.81 3.31 7.35
C ASP A 102 -7.52 2.94 8.10
N GLY A 103 -6.42 3.59 7.73
CA GLY A 103 -5.09 3.33 8.30
C GLY A 103 -4.36 2.14 7.70
N LEU A 104 -4.89 1.50 6.65
CA LEU A 104 -4.18 0.43 5.95
C LEU A 104 -2.91 0.95 5.27
N TRP A 105 -2.98 2.09 4.58
CA TRP A 105 -1.79 2.70 3.97
C TRP A 105 -0.81 3.20 5.04
N ALA A 106 -1.30 3.83 6.12
CA ALA A 106 -0.46 4.23 7.24
C ALA A 106 0.36 3.05 7.79
N LYS A 107 -0.32 1.94 8.08
CA LYS A 107 0.34 0.70 8.50
C LYS A 107 1.29 0.15 7.45
N ALA A 108 0.92 0.19 6.17
CA ALA A 108 1.76 -0.28 5.07
C ALA A 108 3.04 0.55 4.93
N ILE A 109 2.96 1.86 5.18
CA ILE A 109 4.12 2.77 5.20
C ILE A 109 5.04 2.39 6.36
N ASP A 110 4.52 2.27 7.58
CA ASP A 110 5.31 1.89 8.77
C ASP A 110 6.00 0.53 8.58
N ASP A 111 5.30 -0.41 7.95
CA ASP A 111 5.82 -1.75 7.65
C ASP A 111 6.71 -1.80 6.39
N LYS A 112 7.04 -0.66 5.78
CA LYS A 112 7.83 -0.50 4.54
C LYS A 112 7.29 -1.30 3.34
N VAL A 113 5.99 -1.57 3.32
CA VAL A 113 5.32 -2.37 2.27
C VAL A 113 5.38 -1.69 0.91
N SER A 114 5.13 -0.37 0.84
CA SER A 114 5.20 0.36 -0.43
C SER A 114 6.59 0.27 -1.07
N LEU A 115 7.65 0.32 -0.25
CA LEU A 115 9.01 0.12 -0.73
C LEU A 115 9.23 -1.31 -1.23
N LYS A 116 8.82 -2.33 -0.47
CA LYS A 116 8.93 -3.74 -0.88
C LYS A 116 8.22 -4.00 -2.21
N ILE A 117 7.02 -3.45 -2.37
CA ILE A 117 6.26 -3.52 -3.62
C ILE A 117 7.05 -2.94 -4.78
N LEU A 118 7.63 -1.75 -4.61
CA LEU A 118 8.37 -1.08 -5.68
C LEU A 118 9.66 -1.83 -6.06
N LEU A 119 10.38 -2.36 -5.08
CA LEU A 119 11.58 -3.17 -5.31
C LEU A 119 11.24 -4.47 -6.04
N LYS A 120 10.16 -5.17 -5.63
CA LYS A 120 9.70 -6.37 -6.33
C LYS A 120 9.23 -6.05 -7.75
N LEU A 121 8.53 -4.93 -7.96
CA LEU A 121 8.13 -4.47 -9.29
C LEU A 121 9.35 -4.18 -10.17
N GLN A 122 10.40 -3.57 -9.61
CA GLN A 122 11.66 -3.33 -10.34
C GLN A 122 12.29 -4.65 -10.80
N LEU A 123 12.32 -5.67 -9.95
CA LEU A 123 12.82 -7.00 -10.31
C LEU A 123 11.99 -7.63 -11.43
N LEU A 124 10.66 -7.62 -11.33
CA LEU A 124 9.77 -8.18 -12.37
C LEU A 124 9.88 -7.45 -13.71
N GLN A 125 10.18 -6.15 -13.70
CA GLN A 125 10.41 -5.38 -14.93
C GLN A 125 11.83 -5.56 -15.48
N GLY A 126 12.83 -5.78 -14.62
CA GLY A 126 14.21 -6.01 -15.01
C GLY A 126 14.43 -7.39 -15.62
N SER A 127 13.73 -8.42 -15.13
CA SER A 127 13.81 -9.80 -15.65
C SER A 127 13.21 -10.01 -17.04
N ASN A 128 12.61 -8.98 -17.64
CA ASN A 128 12.03 -9.00 -18.99
C ASN A 128 12.91 -8.27 -20.03
N THR A 129 14.20 -8.10 -19.76
CA THR A 129 15.21 -7.54 -20.68
C THR A 129 16.35 -8.53 -20.86
#